data_AF-A0A7S1UQF9-F1
#
_entry.id   AF-A0A7S1UQF9-F1
#
_cell.length_a   1.000
_cell.length_b   1.000
_cell.length_c   1.000
_cell.angle_alpha   90.00
_cell.angle_beta   90.00
_cell.angle_gamma   90.00
#
_symmetry.space_group_name_H-M   'P 1'
#
loop_
_entity.id
_entity.type
_entity.pdbx_description
1 polymer ?
#
loop_
_entity_poly.entity_id
_entity_poly.type
_entity_poly.pdbx_seq_one_letter_code
_entity_poly.pdbx_strand_id
1 'polypeptide(L)'
;MKTQQPQHNMLDDETDNAQYVCMCKQEQQYMADDYLASCPLIDEECRRKMVAWYYQVVDFCHFDRETVEICVNFLERFLSSDAVSDDITRNDFQLIAMTSLYVAIKIHEPIAVDPKTIAGLSGGQFTVEDIEACERRLLPGLSWRMNPPTTMSFVRMHVRDLSLSHYTEQQVLQLTKTQLETAIKDYSLMTTVLPSTLAKAAISNSMSSIGHYRSKLTATVDAEVADVLAYSLPSPLCSSPTTSSMGPKRTTLVRYESNGELSPKCVSAHP
;
A
#
# COMPACT_ATOMS: atom_id res chain seq x y z
N MET A 1 -48.02 -4.72 -12.55
CA MET A 1 -46.61 -4.28 -12.71
C MET A 1 -45.73 -5.40 -12.19
N LYS A 2 -45.10 -6.18 -13.08
CA LYS A 2 -44.18 -7.25 -12.68
C LYS A 2 -42.81 -6.61 -12.46
N THR A 3 -42.32 -6.68 -11.23
CA THR A 3 -41.01 -6.22 -10.81
C THR A 3 -39.95 -7.02 -11.57
N GLN A 4 -39.20 -6.35 -12.43
CA GLN A 4 -38.09 -6.93 -13.18
C GLN A 4 -36.93 -7.09 -12.18
N GLN A 5 -36.53 -8.33 -11.90
CA GLN A 5 -35.27 -8.60 -11.20
C GLN A 5 -34.12 -8.06 -12.06
N PRO A 6 -33.08 -7.44 -11.47
CA PRO A 6 -31.92 -7.03 -12.24
C PRO A 6 -31.25 -8.28 -12.83
N GLN A 7 -31.16 -8.33 -14.16
CA GLN A 7 -30.37 -9.34 -14.85
C GLN A 7 -28.89 -9.07 -14.53
N HIS A 8 -28.34 -9.80 -13.57
CA HIS A 8 -26.89 -9.88 -13.38
C HIS A 8 -26.29 -10.53 -14.63
N ASN A 9 -25.43 -9.81 -15.31
CA ASN A 9 -25.02 -10.05 -16.69
C ASN A 9 -23.77 -10.95 -16.69
N MET A 10 -23.88 -12.20 -17.18
CA MET A 10 -22.76 -13.15 -17.13
C MET A 10 -21.50 -12.70 -17.91
N LEU A 11 -21.65 -11.75 -18.83
CA LEU A 11 -20.52 -11.15 -19.55
C LEU A 11 -19.68 -10.23 -18.64
N ASP A 12 -20.31 -9.62 -17.63
CA ASP A 12 -19.63 -8.76 -16.67
C ASP A 12 -18.79 -9.64 -15.72
N ASP A 13 -19.32 -10.79 -15.28
CA ASP A 13 -18.61 -11.74 -14.40
C ASP A 13 -17.36 -12.36 -15.06
N GLU A 14 -17.43 -12.71 -16.35
CA GLU A 14 -16.29 -13.27 -17.09
C GLU A 14 -15.21 -12.21 -17.36
N THR A 15 -15.63 -10.96 -17.59
CA THR A 15 -14.72 -9.82 -17.80
C THR A 15 -14.05 -9.39 -16.50
N ASP A 16 -14.79 -9.32 -15.40
CA ASP A 16 -14.29 -8.97 -14.07
C ASP A 16 -13.27 -10.02 -13.57
N ASN A 17 -13.52 -11.31 -13.83
CA ASN A 17 -12.57 -12.37 -13.54
C ASN A 17 -11.29 -12.25 -14.39
N ALA A 18 -11.40 -11.93 -15.68
CA ALA A 18 -10.24 -11.72 -16.55
C ALA A 18 -9.43 -10.48 -16.12
N GLN A 19 -10.10 -9.40 -15.73
CA GLN A 19 -9.47 -8.18 -15.21
C GLN A 19 -8.70 -8.48 -13.92
N TYR A 20 -9.32 -9.18 -12.96
CA TYR A 20 -8.68 -9.57 -11.71
C TYR A 20 -7.41 -10.40 -11.97
N VAL A 21 -7.50 -11.42 -12.84
CA VAL A 21 -6.34 -12.26 -13.20
C VAL A 21 -5.22 -11.43 -13.85
N CYS A 22 -5.56 -10.46 -14.69
CA CYS A 22 -4.59 -9.55 -15.30
C CYS A 22 -3.89 -8.69 -14.25
N MET A 23 -4.65 -8.11 -13.31
CA MET A 23 -4.11 -7.30 -12.23
C MET A 23 -3.19 -8.11 -11.30
N CYS A 24 -3.54 -9.37 -10.97
CA CYS A 24 -2.67 -10.25 -10.18
C CYS A 24 -1.36 -10.63 -10.90
N LYS A 25 -1.38 -10.75 -12.23
CA LYS A 25 -0.12 -10.93 -12.98
C LYS A 25 0.70 -9.65 -13.01
N GLN A 26 0.02 -8.51 -13.08
CA GLN A 26 0.67 -7.20 -13.13
C GLN A 26 1.31 -6.84 -11.79
N GLU A 27 0.65 -7.06 -10.64
CA GLU A 27 1.20 -6.67 -9.33
C GLU A 27 2.57 -7.31 -9.05
N GLN A 28 2.80 -8.55 -9.51
CA GLN A 28 4.09 -9.24 -9.39
C GLN A 28 5.24 -8.49 -10.10
N GLN A 29 4.93 -7.78 -11.20
CA GLN A 29 5.90 -7.01 -11.97
C GLN A 29 6.19 -5.63 -11.37
N TYR A 30 5.43 -5.25 -10.35
CA TYR A 30 5.49 -3.97 -9.66
C TYR A 30 5.93 -4.11 -8.19
N MET A 31 6.38 -5.30 -7.78
CA MET A 31 7.02 -5.47 -6.48
C MET A 31 8.42 -4.83 -6.49
N ALA A 32 8.77 -4.21 -5.38
CA ALA A 32 10.10 -3.68 -5.13
C ALA A 32 10.89 -4.66 -4.27
N ASP A 33 12.19 -4.83 -4.55
CA ASP A 33 13.09 -5.59 -3.69
C ASP A 33 13.46 -4.79 -2.43
N ASP A 34 13.99 -5.46 -1.41
CA ASP A 34 14.41 -4.83 -0.15
C ASP A 34 15.63 -3.89 -0.36
N TYR A 35 15.37 -2.64 -0.70
CA TYR A 35 16.40 -1.63 -0.95
C TYR A 35 17.01 -1.05 0.33
N LEU A 36 16.29 -1.10 1.46
CA LEU A 36 16.81 -0.61 2.75
C LEU A 36 17.94 -1.48 3.29
N ALA A 37 17.95 -2.78 2.96
CA ALA A 37 19.07 -3.66 3.29
C ALA A 37 20.40 -3.19 2.67
N SER A 38 20.34 -2.54 1.51
CA SER A 38 21.51 -2.04 0.77
C SER A 38 21.87 -0.58 1.10
N CYS A 39 20.97 0.17 1.76
CA CYS A 39 21.09 1.63 1.94
C CYS A 39 21.28 2.02 3.43
N PRO A 40 22.51 2.08 3.96
CA PRO A 40 22.74 2.32 5.40
C PRO A 40 22.33 3.73 5.88
N LEU A 41 22.18 4.70 4.97
CA LEU A 41 21.85 6.10 5.32
C LEU A 41 20.35 6.40 5.35
N ILE A 42 19.54 5.50 4.79
CA ILE A 42 18.08 5.63 4.70
C ILE A 42 17.48 4.54 5.58
N ASP A 43 16.72 4.94 6.59
CA ASP A 43 16.00 4.02 7.46
C ASP A 43 14.49 4.06 7.16
N GLU A 44 13.76 3.11 7.74
CA GLU A 44 12.29 3.05 7.65
C GLU A 44 11.63 4.35 8.14
N GLU A 45 12.28 5.08 9.05
CA GLU A 45 11.78 6.35 9.56
C GLU A 45 11.82 7.45 8.51
N CYS A 46 12.90 7.54 7.72
CA CYS A 46 12.98 8.46 6.58
C CYS A 46 11.85 8.17 5.58
N ARG A 47 11.61 6.90 5.25
CA ARG A 47 10.49 6.47 4.41
C ARG A 47 9.15 6.89 5.00
N ARG A 48 8.88 6.56 6.26
CA ARG A 48 7.61 6.85 6.95
C ARG A 48 7.30 8.35 6.96
N LYS A 49 8.31 9.20 7.15
CA LYS A 49 8.17 10.67 7.06
C LYS A 49 7.79 11.13 5.66
N MET A 50 8.41 10.57 4.61
CA MET A 50 8.06 10.90 3.22
C MET A 50 6.64 10.46 2.87
N VAL A 51 6.23 9.25 3.28
CA VAL A 51 4.84 8.79 3.06
C VAL A 51 3.84 9.69 3.78
N ALA A 52 4.12 10.08 5.03
CA ALA A 52 3.27 11.02 5.76
C ALA A 52 3.19 12.40 5.07
N TRP A 53 4.31 12.87 4.51
CA TRP A 53 4.36 14.10 3.72
C TRP A 53 3.56 13.98 2.42
N TYR A 54 3.61 12.84 1.71
CA TYR A 54 2.77 12.62 0.52
C TYR A 54 1.28 12.80 0.83
N TYR A 55 0.79 12.19 1.92
CA TYR A 55 -0.59 12.38 2.36
C TYR A 55 -0.95 13.85 2.60
N GLN A 56 -0.05 14.62 3.23
CA GLN A 56 -0.28 16.05 3.46
C GLN A 56 -0.41 16.83 2.14
N VAL A 57 0.42 16.52 1.14
CA VAL A 57 0.39 17.19 -0.16
C VAL A 57 -0.87 16.83 -0.94
N VAL A 58 -1.23 15.53 -1.04
CA VAL A 58 -2.44 15.12 -1.76
C VAL A 58 -3.70 15.66 -1.08
N ASP A 59 -3.75 15.69 0.26
CA ASP A 59 -4.88 16.24 1.00
C ASP A 59 -5.03 17.75 0.78
N PHE A 60 -3.91 18.48 0.80
CA PHE A 60 -3.89 19.92 0.54
C PHE A 60 -4.35 20.26 -0.88
N CYS A 61 -3.97 19.43 -1.86
CA CYS A 61 -4.35 19.61 -3.26
C CYS A 61 -5.71 18.99 -3.62
N HIS A 62 -6.37 18.30 -2.69
CA HIS A 62 -7.62 17.54 -2.92
C HIS A 62 -7.49 16.45 -4.01
N PHE A 63 -6.33 15.82 -4.08
CA PHE A 63 -6.04 14.66 -4.94
C PHE A 63 -6.49 13.35 -4.29
N ASP A 64 -6.58 12.27 -5.08
CA ASP A 64 -6.92 10.98 -4.52
C ASP A 64 -5.77 10.47 -3.62
N ARG A 65 -6.11 9.99 -2.43
CA ARG A 65 -5.14 9.35 -1.53
C ARG A 65 -4.56 8.08 -2.11
N GLU A 66 -5.25 7.44 -3.06
CA GLU A 66 -4.73 6.30 -3.82
C GLU A 66 -3.46 6.67 -4.62
N THR A 67 -3.31 7.93 -5.03
CA THR A 67 -2.08 8.43 -5.68
C THR A 67 -0.84 8.32 -4.79
N VAL A 68 -1.02 8.31 -3.46
CA VAL A 68 0.09 8.07 -2.52
C VAL A 68 0.61 6.64 -2.65
N GLU A 69 -0.25 5.65 -2.81
CA GLU A 69 0.18 4.25 -3.01
C GLU A 69 0.99 4.10 -4.30
N ILE A 70 0.53 4.74 -5.37
CA ILE A 70 1.22 4.78 -6.67
C ILE A 70 2.59 5.46 -6.53
N CYS A 71 2.64 6.60 -5.83
CA CYS A 71 3.87 7.32 -5.55
C CYS A 71 4.87 6.48 -4.74
N VAL A 72 4.41 5.76 -3.72
CA VAL A 72 5.24 4.84 -2.93
C VAL A 72 5.78 3.73 -3.83
N ASN A 73 4.94 3.14 -4.69
CA ASN A 73 5.39 2.13 -5.64
C ASN A 73 6.49 2.64 -6.58
N PHE A 74 6.39 3.88 -7.07
CA PHE A 74 7.42 4.50 -7.91
C PHE A 74 8.73 4.69 -7.14
N LEU A 75 8.64 5.23 -5.92
CA LEU A 75 9.78 5.46 -5.06
C LEU A 75 10.52 4.15 -4.79
N GLU A 76 9.82 3.14 -4.28
CA GLU A 76 10.43 1.89 -3.84
C GLU A 76 11.04 1.13 -5.02
N ARG A 77 10.30 0.95 -6.12
CA ARG A 77 10.84 0.25 -7.30
C ARG A 77 12.04 0.96 -7.92
N PHE A 78 12.06 2.30 -7.89
CA PHE A 78 13.20 3.05 -8.41
C PHE A 78 14.42 2.90 -7.49
N LEU A 79 14.23 2.97 -6.17
CA LEU A 79 15.29 2.74 -5.19
C LEU A 79 15.83 1.30 -5.22
N SER A 80 15.00 0.32 -5.56
CA SER A 80 15.43 -1.08 -5.75
C SER A 80 16.03 -1.35 -7.13
N SER A 81 16.10 -0.36 -8.04
CA SER A 81 16.62 -0.57 -9.38
C SER A 81 18.12 -0.31 -9.48
N ASP A 82 18.78 -0.97 -10.44
CA ASP A 82 20.20 -0.76 -10.77
C ASP A 82 20.54 0.69 -11.20
N ALA A 83 19.53 1.54 -11.41
CA ALA A 83 19.72 2.96 -11.74
C ALA A 83 20.11 3.81 -10.52
N VAL A 84 20.03 3.26 -9.32
CA VAL A 84 20.39 3.91 -8.05
C VAL A 84 21.65 3.26 -7.49
N SER A 85 22.55 4.08 -6.96
CA SER A 85 23.81 3.63 -6.36
C SER A 85 23.59 3.28 -4.89
N ASP A 86 24.30 2.27 -4.37
CA ASP A 86 24.25 1.87 -2.95
C ASP A 86 24.65 3.02 -1.99
N ASP A 87 25.51 3.92 -2.46
CA ASP A 87 25.96 5.13 -1.73
C ASP A 87 24.96 6.29 -1.73
N ILE A 88 23.66 6.01 -1.90
CA ILE A 88 22.60 7.01 -1.95
C ILE A 88 22.56 7.88 -0.67
N THR A 89 22.52 9.20 -0.84
CA THR A 89 22.42 10.13 0.29
C THR A 89 20.96 10.41 0.67
N ARG A 90 20.74 10.99 1.86
CA ARG A 90 19.40 11.46 2.27
C ARG A 90 18.82 12.53 1.34
N ASN A 91 19.68 13.36 0.75
CA ASN A 91 19.25 14.38 -0.20
C ASN A 91 18.78 13.74 -1.51
N ASP A 92 19.50 12.75 -2.02
CA ASP A 92 19.11 12.01 -3.21
C ASP A 92 17.77 11.29 -2.99
N PHE A 93 17.61 10.64 -1.83
CA PHE A 93 16.36 10.01 -1.43
C PHE A 93 15.19 11.01 -1.42
N GLN A 94 15.37 12.20 -0.81
CA GLN A 94 14.35 13.23 -0.79
C GLN A 94 14.00 13.73 -2.20
N LEU A 95 15.00 13.96 -3.05
CA LEU A 95 14.78 14.37 -4.44
C LEU A 95 13.98 13.32 -5.22
N ILE A 96 14.35 12.04 -5.11
CA ILE A 96 13.65 10.92 -5.74
C ILE A 96 12.21 10.82 -5.22
N ALA A 97 12.03 10.95 -3.91
CA ALA A 97 10.72 10.91 -3.27
C ALA A 97 9.80 12.04 -3.75
N MET A 98 10.30 13.28 -3.77
CA MET A 98 9.54 14.43 -4.30
C MET A 98 9.24 14.29 -5.79
N THR A 99 10.19 13.79 -6.57
CA THR A 99 10.00 13.54 -8.01
C THR A 99 9.00 12.42 -8.27
N SER A 100 9.00 11.37 -7.44
CA SER A 100 8.02 10.27 -7.51
C SER A 100 6.59 10.79 -7.32
N LEU A 101 6.39 11.71 -6.36
CA LEU A 101 5.09 12.34 -6.14
C LEU A 101 4.69 13.22 -7.33
N TYR A 102 5.61 14.05 -7.82
CA TYR A 102 5.38 14.89 -9.00
C TYR A 102 4.92 14.06 -10.20
N VAL A 103 5.61 12.95 -10.49
CA VAL A 103 5.29 12.05 -11.59
C VAL A 103 3.96 11.32 -11.37
N ALA A 104 3.67 10.88 -10.13
CA ALA A 104 2.38 10.26 -9.80
C ALA A 104 1.21 11.20 -10.04
N ILE A 105 1.29 12.44 -9.55
CA ILE A 105 0.28 13.47 -9.79
C ILE A 105 0.12 13.75 -11.28
N LYS A 106 1.23 13.93 -12.01
CA LYS A 106 1.22 14.23 -13.44
C LYS A 106 0.53 13.16 -14.29
N ILE A 107 0.55 11.90 -13.86
CA ILE A 107 -0.01 10.76 -14.61
C ILE A 107 -1.43 10.41 -14.16
N HIS A 108 -1.70 10.43 -12.85
CA HIS A 108 -2.91 9.86 -12.26
C HIS A 108 -3.94 10.88 -11.79
N GLU A 109 -3.57 12.16 -11.67
CA GLU A 109 -4.50 13.22 -11.28
C GLU A 109 -4.99 14.01 -12.49
N PRO A 110 -6.23 14.54 -12.44
CA PRO A 110 -6.81 15.31 -13.55
C PRO A 110 -6.13 16.66 -13.77
N ILE A 111 -5.35 17.14 -12.80
CA ILE A 111 -4.72 18.46 -12.82
C ILE A 111 -3.20 18.29 -12.71
N ALA A 112 -2.48 18.79 -13.71
CA ALA A 112 -1.03 18.86 -13.67
C ALA A 112 -0.55 19.95 -12.69
N VAL A 113 0.48 19.65 -11.92
CA VAL A 113 1.17 20.59 -11.03
C VAL A 113 2.41 21.13 -11.73
N ASP A 114 2.69 22.44 -11.62
CA ASP A 114 3.93 23.04 -12.13
C ASP A 114 5.13 22.49 -11.32
N PRO A 115 6.23 22.03 -11.96
CA PRO A 115 7.43 21.60 -11.24
C PRO A 115 7.99 22.66 -10.28
N LYS A 116 7.74 23.96 -10.52
CA LYS A 116 8.06 25.05 -9.57
C LYS A 116 7.34 24.91 -8.24
N THR A 117 6.10 24.44 -8.26
CA THR A 117 5.33 24.20 -7.02
C THR A 117 6.01 23.12 -6.20
N ILE A 118 6.42 22.01 -6.82
CA ILE A 118 7.12 20.91 -6.14
C ILE A 118 8.49 21.39 -5.64
N ALA A 119 9.26 22.11 -6.45
CA ALA A 119 10.52 22.72 -6.01
C ALA A 119 10.31 23.66 -4.81
N GLY A 120 9.22 24.44 -4.81
CA GLY A 120 8.83 25.31 -3.69
C GLY A 120 8.54 24.54 -2.39
N LEU A 121 7.95 23.34 -2.49
CA LEU A 121 7.70 22.49 -1.32
C LEU A 121 8.99 21.97 -0.66
N SER A 122 10.12 21.99 -1.37
CA SER A 122 11.43 21.59 -0.83
C SER A 122 12.06 22.67 0.06
N GLY A 123 11.43 23.86 0.19
CA GLY A 123 12.03 24.97 0.92
C GLY A 123 13.28 25.55 0.26
N GLY A 124 13.43 25.35 -1.05
CA GLY A 124 14.60 25.78 -1.83
C GLY A 124 15.77 24.80 -1.81
N GLN A 125 15.59 23.59 -1.30
CA GLN A 125 16.59 22.53 -1.31
C GLN A 125 16.85 21.99 -2.72
N PHE A 126 15.81 21.92 -3.56
CA PHE A 126 15.90 21.42 -4.93
C PHE A 126 15.37 22.44 -5.93
N THR A 127 16.02 22.51 -7.07
CA THR A 127 15.62 23.34 -8.21
C THR A 127 14.63 22.59 -9.11
N VAL A 128 14.02 23.31 -10.05
CA VAL A 128 13.16 22.69 -11.09
C VAL A 128 14.00 21.74 -11.95
N GLU A 129 15.22 22.15 -12.27
CA GLU A 129 16.15 21.40 -13.08
C GLU A 129 16.55 20.07 -12.41
N ASP A 130 16.69 20.06 -11.08
CA ASP A 130 16.95 18.83 -10.30
C ASP A 130 15.78 17.84 -10.41
N ILE A 131 14.54 18.33 -10.27
CA ILE A 131 13.33 17.51 -10.39
C ILE A 131 13.18 16.96 -11.82
N GLU A 132 13.38 17.78 -12.84
CA GLU A 132 13.31 17.35 -14.25
C GLU A 132 14.45 16.39 -14.63
N ALA A 133 15.64 16.58 -14.07
CA ALA A 133 16.75 15.64 -14.24
C ALA A 133 16.46 14.30 -13.55
N CYS A 134 15.88 14.33 -12.35
CA CYS A 134 15.45 13.14 -11.64
C CYS A 134 14.34 12.41 -12.40
N GLU A 135 13.32 13.12 -12.91
CA GLU A 135 12.21 12.55 -13.70
C GLU A 135 12.75 11.79 -14.93
N ARG A 136 13.72 12.39 -15.64
CA ARG A 136 14.37 11.78 -16.81
C ARG A 136 15.13 10.48 -16.48
N ARG A 137 15.54 10.27 -15.24
CA ARG A 137 16.13 9.01 -14.77
C ARG A 137 15.08 8.03 -14.24
N LEU A 138 14.09 8.56 -13.52
CA LEU A 138 13.03 7.79 -12.88
C LEU A 138 12.19 7.02 -13.90
N LEU A 139 11.73 7.68 -14.97
CA LEU A 139 10.85 7.04 -15.96
C LEU A 139 11.52 5.85 -16.67
N PRO A 140 12.76 5.96 -17.21
CA PRO A 140 13.47 4.81 -17.75
C PRO A 140 13.85 3.78 -16.69
N GLY A 141 14.21 4.19 -15.47
CA GLY A 141 14.52 3.27 -14.37
C GLY A 141 13.34 2.38 -14.00
N LEU A 142 12.12 2.90 -14.08
CA LEU A 142 10.88 2.15 -13.92
C LEU A 142 10.44 1.41 -15.20
N SER A 143 11.24 1.44 -16.27
CA SER A 143 10.88 0.89 -17.59
C SER A 143 9.54 1.40 -18.10
N TRP A 144 9.18 2.65 -17.78
CA TRP A 144 7.89 3.27 -18.11
C TRP A 144 6.65 2.53 -17.57
N ARG A 145 6.82 1.62 -16.61
CA ARG A 145 5.72 0.92 -15.93
C ARG A 145 5.13 1.82 -14.85
N MET A 146 4.21 2.71 -15.26
CA MET A 146 3.67 3.79 -14.42
C MET A 146 2.25 3.54 -13.89
N ASN A 147 1.69 2.34 -14.07
CA ASN A 147 0.32 2.02 -13.68
C ASN A 147 0.28 0.81 -12.75
N PRO A 148 0.80 0.89 -11.51
CA PRO A 148 0.72 -0.23 -10.57
C PRO A 148 -0.74 -0.55 -10.22
N PRO A 149 -1.12 -1.83 -10.14
CA PRO A 149 -2.35 -2.22 -9.47
C PRO A 149 -2.28 -1.82 -8.00
N THR A 150 -3.28 -1.09 -7.53
CA THR A 150 -3.36 -0.63 -6.14
C THR A 150 -4.20 -1.58 -5.29
N THR A 151 -3.95 -1.58 -3.98
CA THR A 151 -4.78 -2.29 -3.00
C THR A 151 -6.25 -1.89 -3.12
N MET A 152 -6.54 -0.60 -3.26
CA MET A 152 -7.90 -0.10 -3.42
C MET A 152 -8.58 -0.58 -4.70
N SER A 153 -7.83 -0.82 -5.79
CA SER A 153 -8.40 -1.42 -7.00
C SER A 153 -8.86 -2.85 -6.77
N PHE A 154 -8.09 -3.66 -6.03
CA PHE A 154 -8.52 -5.00 -5.61
C PHE A 154 -9.70 -4.96 -4.65
N VAL A 155 -9.72 -4.01 -3.70
CA VAL A 155 -10.85 -3.82 -2.77
C VAL A 155 -12.14 -3.54 -3.54
N ARG A 156 -12.12 -2.63 -4.52
CA ARG A 156 -13.30 -2.28 -5.31
C ARG A 156 -13.87 -3.47 -6.09
N MET A 157 -13.03 -4.38 -6.58
CA MET A 157 -13.49 -5.61 -7.23
C MET A 157 -14.15 -6.53 -6.20
N HIS A 158 -13.45 -6.86 -5.10
CA HIS A 158 -13.96 -7.81 -4.10
C HIS A 158 -15.23 -7.34 -3.39
N VAL A 159 -15.36 -6.05 -3.09
CA VAL A 159 -16.52 -5.53 -2.38
C VAL A 159 -17.80 -5.63 -3.21
N ARG A 160 -17.71 -5.55 -4.55
CA ARG A 160 -18.86 -5.74 -5.45
C ARG A 160 -19.42 -7.16 -5.36
N ASP A 161 -18.54 -8.15 -5.24
CA ASP A 161 -18.92 -9.57 -5.17
C ASP A 161 -19.63 -9.94 -3.87
N LEU A 162 -19.39 -9.20 -2.78
CA LEU A 162 -19.89 -9.52 -1.44
C LEU A 162 -21.40 -9.29 -1.26
N SER A 163 -22.08 -8.64 -2.22
CA SER A 163 -23.53 -8.38 -2.20
C SER A 163 -24.02 -7.80 -0.86
N LEU A 164 -23.30 -6.81 -0.33
CA LEU A 164 -23.57 -6.18 0.96
C LEU A 164 -24.71 -5.16 0.86
N SER A 165 -25.31 -4.81 2.01
CA SER A 165 -26.16 -3.62 2.06
C SER A 165 -25.30 -2.37 1.85
N HIS A 166 -25.84 -1.34 1.18
CA HIS A 166 -25.11 -0.08 0.92
C HIS A 166 -24.48 0.52 2.20
N TYR A 167 -25.18 0.47 3.33
CA TYR A 167 -24.67 0.97 4.61
C TYR A 167 -23.48 0.13 5.15
N THR A 168 -23.54 -1.20 4.99
CA THR A 168 -22.44 -2.09 5.38
C THR A 168 -21.25 -1.92 4.44
N GLU A 169 -21.51 -1.84 3.15
CA GLU A 169 -20.48 -1.64 2.11
C GLU A 169 -19.64 -0.40 2.38
N GLN A 170 -20.29 0.74 2.65
CA GLN A 170 -19.60 1.99 2.99
C GLN A 170 -18.73 1.87 4.25
N GLN A 171 -19.20 1.17 5.28
CA GLN A 171 -18.40 0.95 6.49
C GLN A 171 -17.20 0.04 6.23
N VAL A 172 -17.40 -1.05 5.48
CA VAL A 172 -16.30 -1.95 5.10
C VAL A 172 -15.26 -1.20 4.29
N LEU A 173 -15.69 -0.44 3.27
CA LEU A 173 -14.80 0.38 2.44
C LEU A 173 -14.02 1.40 3.27
N GLN A 174 -14.70 2.11 4.17
CA GLN A 174 -14.05 3.13 5.00
C GLN A 174 -13.00 2.52 5.95
N LEU A 175 -13.33 1.43 6.64
CA LEU A 175 -12.39 0.74 7.53
C LEU A 175 -11.22 0.13 6.74
N THR A 176 -11.51 -0.48 5.60
CA THR A 176 -10.50 -1.08 4.72
C THR A 176 -9.53 -0.02 4.23
N LYS A 177 -10.04 1.12 3.73
CA LYS A 177 -9.23 2.25 3.29
C LYS A 177 -8.30 2.74 4.40
N THR A 178 -8.81 2.96 5.63
CA THR A 178 -7.99 3.42 6.75
C THR A 178 -6.90 2.41 7.15
N GLN A 179 -7.19 1.11 7.09
CA GLN A 179 -6.20 0.07 7.35
C GLN A 179 -5.11 0.05 6.28
N LEU A 180 -5.48 0.16 5.00
CA LEU A 180 -4.55 0.20 3.88
C LEU A 180 -3.67 1.45 3.91
N GLU A 181 -4.23 2.63 4.20
CA GLU A 181 -3.46 3.87 4.39
C GLU A 181 -2.41 3.75 5.51
N THR A 182 -2.69 2.92 6.51
CA THR A 182 -1.73 2.62 7.57
C THR A 182 -0.70 1.59 7.12
N ALA A 183 -1.11 0.55 6.39
CA ALA A 183 -0.22 -0.45 5.83
C ALA A 183 0.80 0.15 4.85
N ILE A 184 0.39 1.12 4.03
CA ILE A 184 1.28 1.83 3.09
C ILE A 184 2.45 2.51 3.82
N LYS A 185 2.29 2.90 5.10
CA LYS A 185 3.35 3.52 5.91
C LYS A 185 4.35 2.50 6.47
N ASP A 186 3.98 1.23 6.50
CA ASP A 186 4.84 0.12 6.91
C ASP A 186 5.69 -0.33 5.71
N TYR A 187 7.01 -0.35 5.89
CA TYR A 187 7.94 -0.75 4.83
C TYR A 187 7.84 -2.24 4.52
N SER A 188 7.80 -3.08 5.56
CA SER A 188 7.81 -4.53 5.41
C SER A 188 6.55 -4.99 4.69
N LEU A 189 5.38 -4.43 5.01
CA LEU A 189 4.14 -4.79 4.32
C LEU A 189 4.19 -4.46 2.83
N MET A 190 4.76 -3.31 2.45
CA MET A 190 4.77 -2.90 1.05
C MET A 190 5.76 -3.67 0.17
N THR A 191 6.88 -4.14 0.73
CA THR A 191 7.89 -4.90 -0.01
C THR A 191 7.65 -6.41 0.00
N THR A 192 6.96 -6.94 1.03
CA THR A 192 6.80 -8.40 1.19
C THR A 192 5.41 -8.93 0.83
N VAL A 193 4.37 -8.09 0.88
CA VAL A 193 2.98 -8.53 0.67
C VAL A 193 2.45 -7.97 -0.64
N LEU A 194 1.84 -8.84 -1.45
CA LEU A 194 1.19 -8.43 -2.69
C LEU A 194 -0.03 -7.53 -2.40
N PRO A 195 -0.29 -6.49 -3.22
CA PRO A 195 -1.46 -5.62 -3.08
C PRO A 195 -2.80 -6.37 -3.00
N SER A 196 -2.99 -7.44 -3.78
CA SER A 196 -4.20 -8.26 -3.76
C SER A 196 -4.41 -9.00 -2.42
N THR A 197 -3.34 -9.55 -1.85
CA THR A 197 -3.35 -10.21 -0.54
C THR A 197 -3.63 -9.19 0.57
N LEU A 198 -2.97 -8.03 0.52
CA LEU A 198 -3.17 -6.95 1.49
C LEU A 198 -4.60 -6.41 1.46
N ALA A 199 -5.18 -6.25 0.26
CA ALA A 199 -6.58 -5.88 0.08
C ALA A 199 -7.53 -6.91 0.72
N LYS A 200 -7.37 -8.21 0.43
CA LYS A 200 -8.20 -9.27 1.02
C LYS A 200 -8.10 -9.30 2.55
N ALA A 201 -6.90 -9.14 3.10
CA ALA A 201 -6.68 -9.08 4.54
C ALA A 201 -7.43 -7.91 5.18
N ALA A 202 -7.32 -6.71 4.59
CA ALA A 202 -7.98 -5.50 5.10
C ALA A 202 -9.52 -5.59 5.02
N ILE A 203 -10.08 -6.15 3.95
CA ILE A 203 -11.54 -6.37 3.83
C ILE A 203 -12.00 -7.40 4.87
N SER A 204 -11.28 -8.52 5.01
CA SER A 204 -11.59 -9.57 5.99
C SER A 204 -11.60 -9.03 7.42
N ASN A 205 -10.58 -8.25 7.78
CA ASN A 205 -10.47 -7.60 9.09
C ASN A 205 -11.61 -6.58 9.31
N SER A 206 -11.93 -5.78 8.29
CA SER A 206 -13.02 -4.81 8.34
C SER A 206 -14.39 -5.47 8.53
N MET A 207 -14.68 -6.55 7.79
CA MET A 207 -15.93 -7.29 7.92
C MET A 207 -16.06 -7.99 9.28
N SER A 208 -14.96 -8.51 9.80
CA SER A 208 -14.92 -9.11 11.14
C SER A 208 -15.19 -8.07 12.24
N SER A 209 -14.66 -6.85 12.07
CA SER A 209 -14.83 -5.73 13.00
C SER A 209 -16.27 -5.20 13.05
N ILE A 210 -17.02 -5.27 11.94
CA ILE A 210 -18.42 -4.82 11.87
C ILE A 210 -19.40 -5.85 12.48
N GLY A 211 -18.92 -7.02 12.92
CA GLY A 211 -19.65 -7.91 13.84
C GLY A 211 -20.71 -8.83 13.23
N HIS A 212 -20.83 -8.91 11.89
CA HIS A 212 -21.93 -9.65 11.25
C HIS A 212 -21.54 -10.77 10.24
N TYR A 213 -20.26 -11.00 9.93
CA TYR A 213 -19.87 -11.85 8.76
C TYR A 213 -18.90 -13.01 9.05
N ARG A 214 -18.85 -13.53 10.30
CA ARG A 214 -18.00 -14.69 10.64
C ARG A 214 -18.29 -15.98 9.86
N SER A 215 -19.47 -16.14 9.23
CA SER A 215 -19.88 -17.42 8.63
C SER A 215 -19.72 -17.54 7.11
N LYS A 216 -19.51 -16.45 6.36
CA LYS A 216 -19.37 -16.50 4.88
C LYS A 216 -17.92 -16.39 4.38
N LEU A 217 -16.99 -15.92 5.21
CA LEU A 217 -15.59 -15.68 4.78
C LEU A 217 -14.70 -16.91 4.79
N THR A 218 -15.06 -17.95 5.55
CA THR A 218 -14.21 -19.13 5.74
C THR A 218 -14.11 -20.04 4.51
N ALA A 219 -14.79 -19.72 3.41
CA ALA A 219 -14.70 -20.45 2.15
C ALA A 219 -13.82 -19.77 1.08
N THR A 220 -13.47 -18.48 1.25
CA THR A 220 -12.81 -17.67 0.19
C THR A 220 -11.46 -17.11 0.62
N VAL A 221 -11.09 -17.27 1.90
CA VAL A 221 -9.89 -16.65 2.48
C VAL A 221 -8.93 -17.75 2.91
N ASP A 222 -8.10 -18.19 1.96
CA ASP A 222 -7.06 -19.21 2.16
C ASP A 222 -5.93 -18.72 3.08
N ALA A 223 -5.10 -19.69 3.49
CA ALA A 223 -4.00 -19.59 4.47
C ALA A 223 -3.04 -18.39 4.31
N GLU A 224 -2.94 -17.78 3.12
CA GLU A 224 -2.10 -16.60 2.86
C GLU A 224 -2.51 -15.36 3.66
N VAL A 225 -3.79 -15.24 4.00
CA VAL A 225 -4.30 -14.09 4.78
C VAL A 225 -4.03 -14.26 6.27
N ALA A 226 -3.82 -15.49 6.77
CA ALA A 226 -3.56 -15.74 8.19
C ALA A 226 -2.22 -15.14 8.64
N ASP A 227 -1.18 -15.20 7.80
CA ASP A 227 0.13 -14.59 8.09
C ASP A 227 0.05 -13.06 8.09
N VAL A 228 -0.69 -12.46 7.15
CA VAL A 228 -0.91 -11.00 7.12
C VAL A 228 -1.79 -10.54 8.30
N LEU A 229 -2.76 -11.34 8.73
CA LEU A 229 -3.55 -11.07 9.94
C LEU A 229 -2.73 -11.25 11.23
N ALA A 230 -1.65 -12.05 11.21
CA ALA A 230 -0.70 -12.14 12.32
C ALA A 230 0.12 -10.83 12.47
N TYR A 231 0.43 -10.15 11.35
CA TYR A 231 0.81 -8.74 11.32
C TYR A 231 -0.43 -7.86 11.54
N SER A 232 -0.98 -7.89 12.75
CA SER A 232 -2.24 -7.21 13.11
C SER A 232 -2.34 -5.79 12.52
N LEU A 233 -3.11 -5.63 11.43
CA LEU A 233 -3.39 -4.31 10.86
C LEU A 233 -4.11 -3.49 11.95
N PRO A 234 -3.61 -2.30 12.30
CA PRO A 234 -4.17 -1.54 13.41
C PRO A 234 -5.64 -1.27 13.15
N SER A 235 -6.49 -1.78 14.05
CA SER A 235 -7.94 -1.63 13.96
C SER A 235 -8.30 -0.16 14.20
N PRO A 236 -9.03 0.51 13.29
CA PRO A 236 -9.40 1.92 13.47
C PRO A 236 -10.27 2.19 14.71
N LEU A 237 -10.89 1.14 15.25
CA LEU A 237 -11.78 1.19 16.42
C LEU A 237 -11.05 1.07 17.76
N CYS A 238 -9.74 0.82 17.78
CA CYS A 238 -8.97 0.65 19.01
C CYS A 238 -7.95 1.78 19.20
N SER A 239 -8.44 2.99 19.47
CA SER A 239 -7.61 4.09 19.97
C SER A 239 -7.81 4.23 21.48
N SER A 240 -7.05 3.48 22.27
CA SER A 240 -6.82 3.81 23.68
C SER A 240 -5.42 4.45 23.83
N PRO A 241 -5.28 5.52 24.63
CA PRO A 241 -4.00 6.18 24.79
C PRO A 241 -3.14 5.40 25.80
N THR A 242 -2.18 4.62 25.32
CA THR A 242 -1.14 4.08 26.21
C THR A 242 0.11 4.94 26.12
N THR A 243 0.30 5.72 27.18
CA THR A 243 1.50 6.46 27.51
C THR A 243 2.68 5.53 27.80
N SER A 244 3.88 5.99 27.38
CA SER A 244 5.21 5.77 27.98
C SER A 244 6.09 4.60 27.50
N SER A 245 7.25 5.02 26.95
CA SER A 245 8.61 4.54 27.24
C SER A 245 9.19 3.27 26.56
N MET A 246 10.05 3.56 25.57
CA MET A 246 11.39 2.99 25.25
C MET A 246 11.58 1.53 24.80
N GLY A 247 12.24 1.42 23.64
CA GLY A 247 13.07 0.27 23.20
C GLY A 247 12.68 -0.29 21.82
N PRO A 248 13.63 -0.55 20.91
CA PRO A 248 13.32 -1.09 19.58
C PRO A 248 12.84 -2.54 19.72
N LYS A 249 11.56 -2.78 19.48
CA LYS A 249 11.01 -4.14 19.47
C LYS A 249 11.44 -4.79 18.16
N ARG A 250 12.44 -5.66 18.22
CA ARG A 250 12.67 -6.70 17.20
C ARG A 250 11.38 -7.50 17.06
N THR A 251 10.79 -7.49 15.87
CA THR A 251 9.62 -8.30 15.54
C THR A 251 10.03 -9.77 15.52
N THR A 252 9.79 -10.48 16.61
CA THR A 252 9.97 -11.94 16.66
C THR A 252 8.79 -12.59 15.94
N LEU A 253 9.04 -13.21 14.79
CA LEU A 253 8.06 -13.98 14.02
C LEU A 253 7.54 -15.16 14.86
N VAL A 254 6.24 -15.19 15.12
CA VAL A 254 5.56 -16.37 15.68
C VAL A 254 4.91 -17.12 14.53
N ARG A 255 5.47 -18.27 14.16
CA ARG A 255 4.93 -19.15 13.13
C ARG A 255 3.69 -19.86 13.69
N TYR A 256 2.54 -19.72 13.02
CA TYR A 256 1.36 -20.53 13.31
C TYR A 256 1.56 -21.92 12.70
N GLU A 257 1.69 -22.97 13.52
CA GLU A 257 1.49 -24.33 13.05
C GLU A 257 0.02 -24.72 13.23
N SER A 258 -0.53 -25.41 12.23
CA SER A 258 -1.96 -25.64 11.97
C SER A 258 -2.73 -26.44 13.05
N ASN A 259 -2.13 -26.72 14.20
CA ASN A 259 -2.73 -27.52 15.27
C ASN A 259 -2.75 -26.75 16.60
N GLY A 260 -3.62 -25.75 16.69
CA GLY A 260 -4.44 -25.40 17.87
C GLY A 260 -3.87 -25.29 19.30
N GLU A 261 -2.57 -25.42 19.57
CA GLU A 261 -2.00 -25.32 20.92
C GLU A 261 -0.91 -24.25 21.01
N LEU A 262 -1.13 -23.28 21.91
CA LEU A 262 -0.20 -22.19 22.22
C LEU A 262 0.97 -22.71 23.07
N SER A 263 2.19 -22.54 22.58
CA SER A 263 3.40 -22.61 23.42
C SER A 263 4.47 -21.65 22.88
N PRO A 264 4.87 -20.61 23.65
CA PRO A 264 5.95 -19.72 23.24
C PRO A 264 7.30 -20.45 23.41
N LYS A 265 7.97 -20.82 22.31
CA LYS A 265 9.38 -21.23 22.35
C LYS A 265 10.26 -20.03 22.03
N CYS A 266 10.98 -19.52 23.03
CA CYS A 266 12.13 -18.64 22.82
C CYS A 266 13.22 -19.45 22.13
N VAL A 267 13.54 -19.12 20.87
CA VAL A 267 14.79 -19.55 20.24
C VAL A 267 15.82 -18.44 20.46
N SER A 268 16.73 -18.65 21.40
CA SER A 268 17.90 -17.80 21.59
C SER A 268 18.91 -18.11 20.48
N ALA A 269 19.19 -17.14 19.60
CA ALA A 269 20.38 -17.15 18.77
C ALA A 269 21.46 -16.29 19.44
N HIS A 270 22.54 -16.92 19.85
CA HIS A 270 23.82 -16.31 20.20
C HIS A 270 24.93 -17.15 19.55
N PRO A 271 26.11 -16.56 19.35
CA PRO A 271 26.42 -15.41 18.50
C PRO A 271 26.73 -15.84 17.06
#